data_AF-A0A349FG45-F1
#
_entry.id   AF-A0A349FG45-F1
#
_cell.length_a   1.000
_cell.length_b   1.000
_cell.length_c   1.000
_cell.angle_alpha   90.00
_cell.angle_beta   90.00
_cell.angle_gamma   90.00
#
_symmetry.space_group_name_H-M   'P 1'
#
loop_
_entity.id
_entity.type
_entity.pdbx_description
1 polymer ?
#
loop_
_entity_poly.entity_id
_entity_poly.type
_entity_poly.pdbx_seq_one_letter_code
_entity_poly.pdbx_strand_id
1 'polypeptide(L)' 'MNLIGLQLDAKAREMVSESFYDLNENDGWLNVTVRVAAQIDTILREKQYVGTVIWFSESDFIEKEIDYSGLADSIA' A
#
# COMPACT_ATOMS: atom_id res chain seq x y z
N MET A 1 -13.47 13.21 -5.34
CA MET A 1 -12.19 12.82 -4.72
C MET A 1 -12.12 11.32 -4.87
N ASN A 2 -11.20 10.81 -5.69
CA ASN A 2 -11.10 9.37 -5.92
C ASN A 2 -10.27 8.79 -4.78
N LEU A 3 -10.93 8.01 -3.92
CA LEU A 3 -10.28 7.25 -2.88
C LEU A 3 -9.86 5.90 -3.45
N ILE A 4 -8.72 5.42 -2.98
CA ILE A 4 -8.18 4.09 -3.23
C ILE A 4 -8.23 3.38 -1.88
N GLY A 5 -8.86 2.21 -1.86
CA GLY A 5 -8.74 1.26 -0.76
C GLY A 5 -7.40 0.53 -0.88
N LEU A 6 -6.62 0.52 0.20
CA LEU A 6 -5.40 -0.25 0.30
C LEU A 6 -5.54 -1.30 1.39
N GLN A 7 -5.31 -2.57 1.06
CA GLN A 7 -5.19 -3.60 2.06
C GLN A 7 -3.71 -3.89 2.30
N LEU A 8 -3.22 -3.46 3.46
CA LEU A 8 -1.86 -3.69 3.92
C LEU A 8 -1.84 -4.87 4.91
N ASP A 9 -0.86 -5.76 4.76
CA ASP A 9 -0.56 -6.73 5.79
C ASP A 9 0.03 -6.05 7.05
N ALA A 10 0.19 -6.82 8.13
CA ALA A 10 0.67 -6.27 9.40
C ALA A 10 2.05 -5.60 9.29
N LYS A 11 2.93 -6.09 8.41
CA LYS A 11 4.30 -5.61 8.25
C LYS A 11 4.36 -4.33 7.42
N ALA A 12 3.65 -4.29 6.30
CA ALA A 12 3.47 -3.09 5.48
C ALA A 12 2.79 -1.99 6.31
N ARG A 13 1.81 -2.35 7.14
CA ARG A 13 1.12 -1.42 8.03
C ARG A 13 2.05 -0.81 9.05
N GLU A 14 2.87 -1.62 9.73
CA GLU A 14 3.88 -1.13 10.67
C GLU A 14 4.81 -0.11 9.99
N MET A 15 5.34 -0.45 8.83
CA MET A 15 6.23 0.42 8.05
C MET A 15 5.58 1.76 7.66
N VAL A 16 4.31 1.73 7.28
CA VAL A 16 3.57 2.91 6.83
C VAL A 16 3.10 3.75 8.03
N SER A 17 2.74 3.12 9.15
CA SER A 17 2.29 3.81 10.36
C SER A 17 3.37 4.68 11.01
N GLU A 18 4.66 4.41 10.75
CA GLU A 18 5.75 5.30 11.13
C GLU A 18 5.72 6.65 10.36
N SER A 19 5.18 6.65 9.14
CA SER A 19 5.16 7.82 8.24
C SER A 19 3.80 8.52 8.20
N PHE A 20 2.70 7.81 8.49
CA PHE A 20 1.35 8.34 8.53
C PHE A 20 0.70 8.02 9.87
N TYR A 21 0.53 9.05 10.69
CA TYR A 21 -0.32 8.99 11.88
C TYR A 21 -1.78 9.19 11.45
N ASP A 22 -2.71 8.40 12.00
CA ASP A 22 -4.16 8.45 11.69
C ASP A 22 -4.55 8.07 10.24
N LEU A 23 -4.05 6.94 9.72
CA LEU A 23 -4.69 6.36 8.55
C LEU A 23 -6.07 5.80 8.91
N ASN A 24 -7.09 6.22 8.16
CA ASN A 24 -8.47 5.81 8.39
C ASN A 24 -8.67 4.38 7.88
N GLU A 25 -8.49 3.41 8.78
CA GLU A 25 -8.68 1.99 8.53
C GLU A 25 -10.12 1.58 8.81
N ASN A 26 -10.75 0.92 7.84
CA ASN A 26 -12.08 0.35 7.96
C ASN A 26 -12.06 -1.09 7.42
N ASP A 27 -12.37 -2.06 8.29
CA ASP A 27 -12.42 -3.49 7.96
C ASP A 27 -11.13 -4.01 7.28
N GLY A 28 -9.96 -3.53 7.74
CA GLY A 28 -8.65 -3.88 7.19
C GLY A 28 -8.26 -3.14 5.91
N TRP A 29 -9.12 -2.26 5.40
CA TRP A 29 -8.83 -1.39 4.26
C TRP A 29 -8.51 0.03 4.69
N LEU A 30 -7.46 0.60 4.11
CA LEU A 30 -7.06 1.98 4.31
C LEU A 30 -7.59 2.80 3.15
N ASN A 31 -8.58 3.65 3.42
CA ASN A 31 -9.15 4.51 2.40
C ASN A 31 -8.35 5.81 2.31
N VAL A 32 -7.55 5.91 1.26
CA VAL A 32 -6.63 7.02 1.06
C VAL A 32 -6.81 7.66 -0.30
N THR A 33 -6.28 8.87 -0.49
CA THR A 33 -6.25 9.46 -1.85
C THR A 33 -5.21 8.76 -2.72
N VAL A 34 -5.37 8.81 -4.05
CA VAL A 34 -4.38 8.28 -5.02
C VAL A 34 -2.96 8.77 -4.72
N ARG A 35 -2.81 10.03 -4.30
CA ARG A 35 -1.50 10.61 -3.96
C ARG A 35 -0.86 9.93 -2.74
N VAL A 36 -1.66 9.66 -1.70
CA VAL A 36 -1.19 8.96 -0.50
C VAL A 36 -0.89 7.51 -0.82
N ALA A 37 -1.70 6.85 -1.66
CA ALA A 37 -1.41 5.49 -2.12
C ALA A 37 -0.05 5.40 -2.83
N ALA A 38 0.25 6.35 -3.73
CA ALA A 38 1.55 6.42 -4.39
C ALA A 38 2.71 6.65 -3.41
N GLN A 39 2.51 7.44 -2.36
CA GLN A 39 3.50 7.62 -1.29
C GLN A 39 3.72 6.33 -0.49
N ILE A 40 2.66 5.59 -0.19
CA ILE A 40 2.73 4.29 0.48
C ILE A 40 3.53 3.28 -0.38
N ASP A 41 3.24 3.17 -1.69
CA ASP A 41 4.04 2.32 -2.60
C ASP A 41 5.53 2.70 -2.57
N THR A 42 5.84 4.00 -2.61
CA THR A 42 7.23 4.49 -2.54
C THR A 42 7.90 4.06 -1.23
N ILE A 43 7.24 4.26 -0.08
CA ILE A 43 7.78 3.89 1.24
C ILE A 43 8.01 2.38 1.34
N LEU A 44 7.07 1.56 0.85
CA LEU A 44 7.22 0.11 0.87
C LEU A 44 8.40 -0.34 0.01
N ARG A 45 8.61 0.26 -1.17
CA ARG A 45 9.79 -0.02 -2.01
C ARG A 45 11.08 0.42 -1.34
N GLU A 46 11.13 1.63 -0.80
CA GLU A 46 12.32 2.19 -0.13
C GLU A 46 12.71 1.38 1.11
N LYS A 47 11.72 0.92 1.88
CA LYS A 47 11.92 0.03 3.04
C LYS A 47 12.18 -1.42 2.65
N GLN A 48 12.30 -1.73 1.35
CA GLN A 48 12.49 -3.07 0.81
C GLN A 48 11.49 -4.06 1.40
N TYR A 49 10.23 -3.62 1.51
CA TYR A 49 9.14 -4.46 1.98
C TYR A 49 9.02 -5.69 1.06
N VAL A 50 8.74 -6.84 1.66
CA VAL A 50 8.60 -8.13 0.99
C VAL A 50 7.26 -8.70 1.42
N GLY A 51 6.33 -8.78 0.48
CA GLY A 51 4.95 -9.23 0.66
C GLY A 51 4.03 -8.64 -0.41
N THR A 52 2.72 -8.74 -0.20
CA THR A 52 1.70 -8.30 -1.15
C THR A 52 0.81 -7.20 -0.57
N VAL A 53 0.41 -6.27 -1.42
CA VAL A 53 -0.57 -5.21 -1.09
C VAL A 53 -1.66 -5.19 -2.14
N ILE A 54 -2.90 -5.12 -1.72
CA ILE A 54 -4.05 -5.01 -2.63
C ILE A 54 -4.47 -3.55 -2.76
N TRP A 55 -4.58 -3.11 -4.01
CA TRP A 55 -5.04 -1.78 -4.40
C TRP A 55 -6.41 -1.90 -5.02
N PHE A 56 -7.39 -1.21 -4.45
CA PHE A 56 -8.75 -1.18 -4.95
C PHE A 56 -9.17 0.24 -5.30
N SER A 57 -9.50 0.49 -6.56
CA SER A 57 -10.13 1.74 -7.01
C SER A 57 -11.65 1.58 -7.00
N GLU A 58 -12.33 2.27 -6.10
CA GLU A 58 -13.80 2.31 -6.07
C GLU A 58 -14.39 2.98 -7.32
N SER A 59 -13.64 3.91 -7.94
CA SER A 59 -14.12 4.66 -9.11
C SER A 59 -14.15 3.80 -10.37
N ASP A 60 -13.16 2.92 -10.52
CA ASP A 60 -13.00 2.08 -11.69
C ASP A 60 -13.41 0.63 -11.44
N PHE A 61 -13.72 0.27 -10.18
CA PHE A 61 -13.94 -1.09 -9.70
C PHE A 61 -12.79 -2.03 -10.08
N ILE A 62 -11.56 -1.51 -10.04
CA ILE A 62 -10.34 -2.25 -10.38
C ILE A 62 -9.66 -2.66 -9.08
N GLU A 63 -9.41 -3.95 -8.93
CA GLU A 63 -8.53 -4.52 -7.93
C GLU A 63 -7.18 -4.88 -8.56
N LYS A 64 -6.09 -4.54 -7.89
CA LYS A 64 -4.73 -4.86 -8.31
C LYS A 64 -3.91 -5.30 -7.13
N GLU A 65 -3.44 -6.54 -7.18
CA GLU A 65 -2.41 -7.03 -6.26
C GLU A 65 -1.03 -6.54 -6.72
N ILE A 66 -0.26 -6.00 -5.78
CA ILE A 66 1.13 -5.59 -6.00
C ILE A 66 2.01 -6.45 -5.12
N ASP A 67 2.85 -7.25 -5.77
CA ASP A 67 3.87 -8.06 -5.13
C ASP A 67 5.20 -7.28 -5.04
N TYR A 68 5.71 -7.15 -3.83
CA TYR A 68 6.98 -6.50 -3.52
C TYR A 68 8.11 -7.52 -3.24
N SER A 69 7.81 -8.82 -3.26
CA SER A 69 8.80 -9.87 -2.99
C SER A 69 9.88 -10.00 -4.07
N GLY A 70 9.57 -9.62 -5.32
CA GLY A 70 10.51 -9.65 -6.45
C GLY A 70 11.50 -8.47 -6.53
N LEU A 71 11.44 -7.49 -5.62
CA LEU A 71 12.39 -6.36 -5.61
C LEU A 71 13.80 -6.74 -5.15
N ALA A 72 13.97 -7.90 -4.51
CA ALA A 72 15.26 -8.42 -4.08
C ALA A 72 16.11 -9.00 -5.23
N ASP A 73 15.50 -9.34 -6.37
CA ASP A 73 16.18 -9.99 -7.51
C ASP A 73 16.84 -9.02 -8.52
N SER A 74 16.75 -7.70 -8.29
CA SER A 74 17.32 -6.71 -9.23
C SER A 74 18.71 -6.17 -8.84
N ILE A 75 19.38 -6.80 -7.86
CA ILE A 75 20.75 -6.47 -7.46
C ILE A 75 21.60 -7.75 -7.39
N ALA A 76 21.82 -8.39 -8.55
CA ALA A 76 22.78 -9.47 -8.72
C ALA A 76 23.68 -9.20 -9.93
#